data_AF-A0A366IM15-F1
#
_entry.id   AF-A0A366IM15-F1
#
_cell.length_a   1.000
_cell.length_b   1.000
_cell.length_c   1.000
_cell.angle_alpha   90.00
_cell.angle_beta   90.00
_cell.angle_gamma   90.00
#
_symmetry.space_group_name_H-M   'P 1'
#
loop_
_entity.id
_entity.type
_entity.pdbx_description
1 polymer ?
#
loop_
_entity_poly.entity_id
_entity_poly.type
_entity_poly.pdbx_seq_one_letter_code
_entity_poly.pdbx_strand_id
1 'polypeptide(L)'
;MSDERTTSGTTVAEDEKSGATRVTEVTGSAADGTAQGSTSVGRAGTGTGRDSDERIPLISRGFAKASSAWDALEDKLTGRYYATYGLAVTRILMGVTGLGLLLTNFNARHYAFGVGAAWNGEIEAPKSDFPNIWLFSLFHRAVTNPPLFTALMIGLAILAVVIILGWRTRIILPIYLVLWVSFIELNDSAGDQGDNAYRMFLIAMLFADTTRRWSLDARRRKRNGRFPDTDGGRFRWAWIMANNLAIVVLAFQVCAIYFSGGLYKAGGAPWQHGYAVYNPLQTMQFGTWPVLSDLVTAWGPMVVAISWGSVLFQCAFPFMLFNRYTRIIALLGILSFHLGIALLMGLPWFSLTMIAVDAIFIRDRSFSKVNAWAMHNLRSIRQGIARAKAS
;
A
#
# COMPACT_ATOMS: atom_id res chain seq x y z
N MET A 1 72.49 28.35 -13.07
CA MET A 1 72.35 28.03 -14.50
C MET A 1 70.95 27.44 -14.65
N SER A 2 69.90 28.27 -14.54
CA SER A 2 69.19 28.98 -15.63
C SER A 2 68.66 27.97 -16.67
N ASP A 3 67.36 27.79 -16.91
CA ASP A 3 66.27 28.77 -17.04
C ASP A 3 64.87 28.20 -16.79
N GLU A 4 63.97 29.11 -16.39
CA GLU A 4 62.51 29.00 -16.38
C GLU A 4 61.92 28.94 -17.81
N ARG A 5 60.74 28.32 -17.96
CA ARG A 5 59.71 28.84 -18.87
C ARG A 5 58.30 28.44 -18.42
N THR A 6 57.60 29.44 -17.91
CA THR A 6 56.16 29.53 -17.72
C THR A 6 55.46 29.77 -19.06
N THR A 7 54.30 29.14 -19.28
CA THR A 7 53.38 29.50 -20.37
C THR A 7 51.99 29.72 -19.77
N SER A 8 51.65 31.00 -19.60
CA SER A 8 50.31 31.49 -19.28
C SER A 8 49.57 31.73 -20.61
N GLY A 9 48.37 31.17 -20.75
CA GLY A 9 47.49 31.37 -21.90
C GLY A 9 46.51 32.52 -21.65
N THR A 10 46.65 33.58 -22.43
CA THR A 10 45.72 34.73 -22.47
C THR A 10 44.71 34.49 -23.60
N THR A 11 43.42 34.49 -23.28
CA THR A 11 42.35 34.66 -24.27
C THR A 11 41.73 36.04 -24.11
N VAL A 12 41.92 36.89 -25.12
CA VAL A 12 41.29 38.20 -25.28
C VAL A 12 39.95 38.00 -25.99
N ALA A 13 38.88 38.57 -25.43
CA ALA A 13 37.69 38.97 -26.16
C ALA A 13 37.17 40.25 -25.50
N GLU A 14 37.35 41.37 -26.18
CA GLU A 14 36.63 42.63 -25.97
C GLU A 14 35.16 42.42 -26.39
N ASP A 15 34.17 42.85 -25.59
CA ASP A 15 33.64 44.22 -25.71
C ASP A 15 32.51 44.54 -24.69
N GLU A 16 32.56 45.78 -24.21
CA GLU A 16 31.53 46.69 -23.69
C GLU A 16 30.29 46.20 -22.89
N LYS A 17 30.29 46.47 -21.57
CA LYS A 17 29.47 47.51 -20.88
C LYS A 17 29.21 47.19 -19.41
N SER A 18 29.26 48.25 -18.59
CA SER A 18 28.86 48.35 -17.19
C SER A 18 29.97 48.07 -16.17
N GLY A 19 30.50 49.16 -15.61
CA GLY A 19 31.56 49.18 -14.63
C GLY A 19 31.07 48.91 -13.20
N ALA A 20 31.92 48.24 -12.43
CA ALA A 20 32.12 48.48 -11.01
C ALA A 20 33.34 47.68 -10.57
N THR A 21 34.48 48.36 -10.50
CA THR A 21 35.75 47.84 -9.99
C THR A 21 35.67 47.68 -8.46
N ARG A 22 35.90 46.48 -7.93
CA ARG A 22 36.33 46.33 -6.54
C ARG A 22 37.38 45.22 -6.43
N VAL A 23 38.63 45.65 -6.46
CA VAL A 23 39.81 44.84 -6.12
C VAL A 23 39.84 44.65 -4.61
N THR A 24 39.96 43.41 -4.14
CA THR A 24 40.30 43.11 -2.74
C THR A 24 41.61 42.33 -2.73
N GLU A 25 42.66 43.01 -2.28
CA GLU A 25 43.96 42.44 -1.94
C GLU A 25 43.82 41.51 -0.73
N VAL A 26 44.42 40.32 -0.84
CA VAL A 26 44.62 39.41 0.28
C VAL A 26 46.10 39.45 0.62
N THR A 27 46.45 40.07 1.75
CA THR A 27 47.77 39.96 2.37
C THR A 27 47.62 39.24 3.70
N GLY A 28 48.38 38.16 3.88
CA GLY A 28 48.51 37.46 5.15
C GLY A 28 49.62 38.08 5.99
N SER A 29 49.50 37.98 7.31
CA SER A 29 50.64 37.96 8.22
C SER A 29 50.27 37.25 9.52
N ALA A 30 51.07 36.25 9.87
CA ALA A 30 51.10 35.62 11.19
C ALA A 30 51.83 36.54 12.19
N ALA A 31 51.44 36.49 13.46
CA ALA A 31 52.35 36.69 14.60
C ALA A 31 51.68 36.28 15.92
N ASP A 32 52.50 35.61 16.72
CA ASP A 32 52.36 35.06 18.07
C ASP A 32 52.08 36.11 19.16
N GLY A 33 51.59 35.70 20.34
CA GLY A 33 51.61 36.58 21.52
C GLY A 33 50.69 36.21 22.68
N THR A 34 51.18 35.35 23.57
CA THR A 34 50.71 35.07 24.93
C THR A 34 50.60 36.30 25.84
N ALA A 35 49.61 36.36 26.75
CA ALA A 35 49.80 36.47 28.23
C ALA A 35 48.53 36.92 28.98
N GLN A 36 48.38 36.35 30.17
CA GLN A 36 47.34 36.57 31.17
C GLN A 36 47.47 37.94 31.88
N GLY A 37 46.34 38.47 32.36
CA GLY A 37 46.31 39.57 33.32
C GLY A 37 44.95 39.68 34.00
N SER A 38 44.89 39.26 35.26
CA SER A 38 43.73 39.40 36.16
C SER A 38 43.66 40.80 36.77
N THR A 39 42.48 41.40 36.85
CA THR A 39 42.11 42.31 37.95
C THR A 39 40.60 42.33 38.15
N SER A 40 40.24 42.48 39.42
CA SER A 40 38.95 42.24 40.03
C SER A 40 38.25 43.54 40.47
N VAL A 41 36.93 43.42 40.65
CA VAL A 41 36.03 44.24 41.51
C VAL A 41 35.49 45.57 40.95
N GLY A 42 34.16 45.63 40.89
CA GLY A 42 33.38 46.87 40.73
C GLY A 42 31.90 46.59 40.50
N ARG A 43 31.16 46.22 41.55
CA ARG A 43 29.70 46.03 41.53
C ARG A 43 28.97 47.37 41.74
N ALA A 44 27.85 47.49 41.03
CA ALA A 44 26.66 48.34 41.28
C ALA A 44 26.50 49.61 40.42
N GLY A 45 25.63 49.48 39.42
CA GLY A 45 24.95 50.57 38.72
C GLY A 45 23.69 50.00 38.08
N THR A 46 22.56 50.14 38.77
CA THR A 46 21.23 49.65 38.39
C THR A 46 20.71 50.34 37.12
N GLY A 47 20.44 49.56 36.08
CA GLY A 47 19.80 50.01 34.84
C GLY A 47 18.82 48.97 34.35
N THR A 48 17.56 49.17 34.70
CA THR A 48 16.32 48.64 34.10
C THR A 48 16.47 47.83 32.80
N GLY A 49 16.43 46.49 32.93
CA GLY A 49 16.20 45.55 31.84
C GLY A 49 15.07 44.60 32.22
N ARG A 50 13.89 45.17 32.46
CA ARG A 50 12.65 44.48 32.82
C ARG A 50 12.09 43.84 31.54
N ASP A 51 11.86 42.53 31.58
CA ASP A 51 10.98 41.75 30.70
C ASP A 51 10.78 42.29 29.27
N SER A 52 11.64 41.87 28.35
CA SER A 52 11.19 41.62 26.96
C SER A 52 10.68 40.19 26.87
N ASP A 53 9.70 39.86 27.72
CA ASP A 53 8.72 38.82 27.45
C ASP A 53 7.77 39.41 26.37
N GLU A 54 8.34 39.58 25.18
CA GLU A 54 7.69 40.12 24.02
C GLU A 54 6.61 39.12 23.66
N ARG A 55 5.37 39.47 24.05
CA ARG A 55 4.17 38.67 23.88
C ARG A 55 4.01 38.40 22.40
N ILE A 56 4.62 37.31 21.92
CA ILE A 56 4.33 36.73 20.63
C ILE A 56 2.80 36.61 20.59
N PRO A 57 2.08 37.40 19.76
CA PRO A 57 0.64 37.41 19.78
C PRO A 57 0.14 35.97 19.62
N LEU A 58 -0.91 35.58 20.35
CA LEU A 58 -1.49 34.23 20.28
C LEU A 58 -1.68 33.76 18.82
N ILE A 59 -1.95 34.72 17.94
CA ILE A 59 -2.05 34.58 16.50
C ILE A 59 -0.74 34.09 15.85
N SER A 60 0.43 34.66 16.17
CA SER A 60 1.72 34.21 15.60
C SER A 60 2.21 32.89 16.20
N ARG A 61 1.85 32.56 17.45
CA ARG A 61 2.01 31.19 17.98
C ARG A 61 1.12 30.19 17.24
N GLY A 62 -0.10 30.59 16.87
CA GLY A 62 -1.01 29.82 16.03
C GLY A 62 -0.45 29.58 14.63
N PHE A 63 0.03 30.63 13.96
CA PHE A 63 0.65 30.52 12.63
C PHE A 63 1.94 29.69 12.66
N ALA A 64 2.80 29.83 13.67
CA ALA A 64 4.02 29.01 13.80
C ALA A 64 3.72 27.52 14.06
N LYS A 65 2.67 27.22 14.83
CA LYS A 65 2.18 25.84 15.00
C LYS A 65 1.57 25.29 13.71
N ALA A 66 0.85 26.11 12.96
CA ALA A 66 0.28 25.73 11.68
C ALA A 66 1.36 25.48 10.62
N SER A 67 2.38 26.34 10.54
CA SER A 67 3.51 26.18 9.60
C SER A 67 4.34 24.96 9.94
N SER A 68 4.70 24.76 11.23
CA SER A 68 5.45 23.56 11.63
C SER A 68 4.66 22.26 11.43
N ALA A 69 3.34 22.28 11.63
CA ALA A 69 2.48 21.14 11.29
C ALA A 69 2.40 20.91 9.77
N TRP A 70 2.39 21.99 8.98
CA TRP A 70 2.43 21.92 7.51
C TRP A 70 3.75 21.33 7.01
N ASP A 71 4.90 21.81 7.51
CA ASP A 71 6.22 21.30 7.16
C ASP A 71 6.36 19.81 7.53
N ALA A 72 5.84 19.43 8.70
CA ALA A 72 5.83 18.03 9.12
C ALA A 72 4.91 17.16 8.25
N LEU A 73 3.79 17.70 7.77
CA LEU A 73 2.89 17.02 6.84
C LEU A 73 3.54 16.88 5.46
N GLU A 74 4.17 17.94 4.97
CA GLU A 74 4.89 17.96 3.70
C GLU A 74 6.03 16.96 3.70
N ASP A 75 6.88 16.93 4.73
CA ASP A 75 7.95 15.94 4.88
C ASP A 75 7.39 14.52 4.95
N LYS A 76 6.27 14.33 5.67
CA LYS A 76 5.62 13.02 5.75
C LYS A 76 5.03 12.58 4.40
N LEU A 77 4.54 13.50 3.57
CA LEU A 77 3.97 13.18 2.27
C LEU A 77 5.03 13.04 1.18
N THR A 78 6.12 13.80 1.22
CA THR A 78 7.08 13.93 0.12
C THR A 78 8.48 13.40 0.44
N GLY A 79 8.84 13.27 1.72
CA GLY A 79 10.20 12.94 2.15
C GLY A 79 10.59 11.47 1.96
N ARG A 80 9.69 10.53 2.31
CA ARG A 80 9.96 9.08 2.16
C ARG A 80 8.74 8.25 1.81
N TYR A 81 9.00 7.08 1.24
CA TYR A 81 7.99 6.06 0.99
C TYR A 81 7.59 5.35 2.29
N TYR A 82 6.29 5.27 2.54
CA TYR A 82 5.70 4.49 3.62
C TYR A 82 5.14 3.13 3.12
N ALA A 83 4.93 2.20 4.06
CA ALA A 83 4.30 0.88 3.85
C ALA A 83 4.86 0.07 2.65
N THR A 84 6.17 0.12 2.43
CA THR A 84 6.79 -0.47 1.23
C THR A 84 6.68 -1.99 1.18
N TYR A 85 6.70 -2.65 2.34
CA TYR A 85 6.46 -4.10 2.42
C TYR A 85 4.96 -4.41 2.38
N GLY A 86 4.13 -3.61 3.06
CA GLY A 86 2.68 -3.77 3.04
C GLY A 86 2.13 -3.77 1.61
N LEU A 87 2.48 -2.76 0.81
CA LEU A 87 2.08 -2.68 -0.60
C LEU A 87 2.61 -3.83 -1.46
N ALA A 88 3.79 -4.38 -1.15
CA ALA A 88 4.33 -5.53 -1.85
C ALA A 88 3.53 -6.81 -1.54
N VAL A 89 3.12 -6.99 -0.28
CA VAL A 89 2.21 -8.06 0.15
C VAL A 89 0.86 -7.90 -0.51
N THR A 90 0.27 -6.70 -0.47
CA THR A 90 -1.01 -6.40 -1.09
C THR A 90 -0.97 -6.77 -2.57
N ARG A 91 0.04 -6.36 -3.33
CA ARG A 91 0.22 -6.75 -4.74
C ARG A 91 0.26 -8.26 -4.95
N ILE A 92 1.04 -8.98 -4.14
CA ILE A 92 1.19 -10.43 -4.27
C ILE A 92 -0.16 -11.11 -3.97
N LEU A 93 -0.78 -10.79 -2.85
CA LEU A 93 -2.03 -11.42 -2.43
C LEU A 93 -3.19 -11.07 -3.35
N MET A 94 -3.30 -9.83 -3.84
CA MET A 94 -4.28 -9.45 -4.86
C MET A 94 -4.09 -10.25 -6.15
N GLY A 95 -2.85 -10.32 -6.66
CA GLY A 95 -2.56 -11.14 -7.84
C GLY A 95 -2.88 -12.63 -7.63
N VAL A 96 -2.63 -13.17 -6.42
CA VAL A 96 -3.00 -14.54 -6.05
C VAL A 96 -4.52 -14.71 -5.99
N THR A 97 -5.26 -13.75 -5.43
CA THR A 97 -6.74 -13.76 -5.45
C THR A 97 -7.26 -13.82 -6.88
N GLY A 98 -6.77 -12.92 -7.74
CA GLY A 98 -7.24 -12.86 -9.12
C GLY A 98 -6.90 -14.13 -9.90
N LEU A 99 -5.67 -14.64 -9.76
CA LEU A 99 -5.28 -15.91 -10.37
C LEU A 99 -6.12 -17.07 -9.81
N GLY A 100 -6.33 -17.10 -8.50
CA GLY A 100 -7.11 -18.12 -7.81
C GLY A 100 -8.55 -18.19 -8.31
N LEU A 101 -9.23 -17.05 -8.39
CA LEU A 101 -10.59 -16.95 -8.91
C LEU A 101 -10.68 -17.44 -10.36
N LEU A 102 -9.72 -17.08 -11.21
CA LEU A 102 -9.66 -17.55 -12.60
C LEU A 102 -9.45 -19.06 -12.68
N LEU A 103 -8.55 -19.62 -11.86
CA LEU A 103 -8.24 -21.05 -11.86
C LEU A 103 -9.41 -21.89 -11.32
N THR A 104 -10.06 -21.47 -10.24
CA THR A 104 -11.21 -22.20 -9.68
C THR A 104 -12.39 -22.19 -10.64
N ASN A 105 -12.56 -21.11 -11.41
CA ASN A 105 -13.64 -21.01 -12.39
C ASN A 105 -13.24 -21.51 -13.78
N PHE A 106 -11.99 -21.93 -14.02
CA PHE A 106 -11.51 -22.25 -15.36
C PHE A 106 -12.26 -23.41 -16.01
N ASN A 107 -12.58 -24.45 -15.24
CA ASN A 107 -13.29 -25.62 -15.75
C ASN A 107 -14.76 -25.27 -16.10
N ALA A 108 -15.41 -24.50 -15.23
CA ALA A 108 -16.80 -24.07 -15.40
C ALA A 108 -16.92 -22.73 -16.16
N ARG A 109 -15.86 -22.23 -16.79
CA ARG A 109 -15.78 -20.86 -17.30
C ARG A 109 -16.89 -20.50 -18.28
N HIS A 110 -17.26 -21.43 -19.17
CA HIS A 110 -18.30 -21.18 -20.16
C HIS A 110 -19.71 -21.21 -19.56
N TYR A 111 -19.88 -21.91 -18.44
CA TYR A 111 -21.13 -21.97 -17.70
C TYR A 111 -21.30 -20.73 -16.81
N ALA A 112 -20.28 -20.43 -15.99
CA ALA A 112 -20.33 -19.35 -15.00
C ALA A 112 -20.14 -17.96 -15.61
N PHE A 113 -19.23 -17.80 -16.56
CA PHE A 113 -18.84 -16.49 -17.12
C PHE A 113 -18.87 -16.47 -18.66
N GLY A 114 -19.34 -17.51 -19.33
CA GLY A 114 -19.35 -17.55 -20.80
C GLY A 114 -20.77 -17.54 -21.35
N VAL A 115 -20.99 -18.28 -22.43
CA VAL A 115 -22.32 -18.47 -23.06
C VAL A 115 -23.42 -18.90 -22.08
N GLY A 116 -23.08 -19.57 -20.98
CA GLY A 116 -24.01 -19.95 -19.91
C GLY A 116 -24.60 -18.76 -19.15
N ALA A 117 -23.93 -17.60 -19.12
CA ALA A 117 -24.50 -16.36 -18.60
C ALA A 117 -25.67 -15.84 -19.48
N ALA A 118 -26.01 -16.48 -20.60
CA ALA A 118 -27.27 -16.18 -21.29
C ALA A 118 -28.49 -16.54 -20.41
N TRP A 119 -28.38 -17.57 -19.58
CA TRP A 119 -29.50 -18.10 -18.78
C TRP A 119 -29.90 -17.20 -17.62
N ASN A 120 -29.00 -16.33 -17.13
CA ASN A 120 -29.32 -15.34 -16.10
C ASN A 120 -29.74 -13.97 -16.71
N GLY A 121 -29.76 -13.86 -18.05
CA GLY A 121 -30.12 -12.63 -18.77
C GLY A 121 -29.04 -11.53 -18.76
N GLU A 122 -27.92 -11.70 -18.08
CA GLU A 122 -26.91 -10.64 -17.90
C GLU A 122 -26.05 -10.41 -19.15
N ILE A 123 -26.05 -11.33 -20.12
CA ILE A 123 -25.46 -11.08 -21.45
C ILE A 123 -26.27 -10.04 -22.24
N GLU A 124 -27.60 -10.08 -22.16
CA GLU A 124 -28.47 -9.16 -22.92
C GLU A 124 -28.72 -7.86 -22.16
N ALA A 125 -28.98 -7.98 -20.86
CA ALA A 125 -29.23 -6.86 -19.96
C ALA A 125 -28.29 -6.94 -18.74
N PRO A 126 -27.02 -6.50 -18.89
CA PRO A 126 -26.10 -6.42 -17.76
C PRO A 126 -26.69 -5.58 -16.64
N LYS A 127 -26.58 -6.04 -15.39
CA LYS A 127 -26.99 -5.26 -14.21
C LYS A 127 -26.11 -4.04 -13.98
N SER A 128 -24.86 -4.14 -14.44
CA SER A 128 -23.84 -3.12 -14.31
C SER A 128 -23.71 -2.32 -15.59
N ASP A 129 -23.36 -1.04 -15.47
CA ASP A 129 -23.07 -0.19 -16.64
C ASP A 129 -21.68 -0.46 -17.23
N PHE A 130 -20.78 -1.15 -16.50
CA PHE A 130 -19.41 -1.37 -16.95
C PHE A 130 -19.29 -2.07 -18.31
N PRO A 131 -20.05 -3.13 -18.62
CA PRO A 131 -20.02 -3.78 -19.94
C PRO A 131 -20.39 -2.85 -21.11
N ASN A 132 -21.16 -1.79 -20.87
CA ASN A 132 -21.53 -0.80 -21.89
C ASN A 132 -20.41 0.21 -22.17
N ILE A 133 -19.46 0.36 -21.25
CA ILE A 133 -18.31 1.27 -21.41
C ILE A 133 -17.26 0.59 -22.28
N TRP A 134 -16.84 1.26 -23.37
CA TRP A 134 -15.90 0.68 -24.35
C TRP A 134 -14.64 0.08 -23.71
N LEU A 135 -14.11 0.75 -22.69
CA LEU A 135 -12.90 0.34 -21.97
C LEU A 135 -13.07 -1.00 -21.24
N PHE A 136 -14.24 -1.28 -20.67
CA PHE A 136 -14.52 -2.48 -19.86
C PHE A 136 -15.39 -3.50 -20.61
N SER A 137 -15.67 -3.29 -21.90
CA SER A 137 -16.56 -4.14 -22.69
C SER A 137 -15.92 -5.38 -23.33
N LEU A 138 -14.60 -5.59 -23.18
CA LEU A 138 -13.87 -6.60 -23.97
C LEU A 138 -14.34 -8.04 -23.73
N PHE A 139 -14.45 -8.47 -22.46
CA PHE A 139 -14.94 -9.82 -22.12
C PHE A 139 -16.40 -10.00 -22.50
N HIS A 140 -17.23 -8.96 -22.32
CA HIS A 140 -18.63 -8.97 -22.73
C HIS A 140 -18.78 -9.19 -24.24
N ARG A 141 -17.97 -8.52 -25.07
CA ARG A 141 -17.96 -8.76 -26.53
C ARG A 141 -17.45 -10.15 -26.92
N ALA A 142 -16.58 -10.74 -26.11
CA ALA A 142 -16.00 -12.05 -26.37
C ALA A 142 -16.84 -13.21 -25.82
N VAL A 143 -17.89 -12.95 -25.01
CA VAL A 143 -18.63 -13.97 -24.27
C VAL A 143 -19.28 -15.03 -25.17
N THR A 144 -19.72 -14.63 -26.37
CA THR A 144 -20.34 -15.51 -27.38
C THR A 144 -19.34 -16.27 -28.25
N ASN A 145 -18.02 -16.02 -28.08
CA ASN A 145 -16.94 -16.69 -28.80
C ASN A 145 -16.07 -17.50 -27.81
N PRO A 146 -16.35 -18.80 -27.59
CA PRO A 146 -15.68 -19.58 -26.54
C PRO A 146 -14.15 -19.66 -26.66
N PRO A 147 -13.55 -19.82 -27.86
CA PRO A 147 -12.09 -19.77 -28.01
C PRO A 147 -11.50 -18.42 -27.60
N LEU A 148 -12.08 -17.30 -28.06
CA LEU A 148 -11.61 -15.96 -27.71
C LEU A 148 -11.75 -15.68 -26.21
N PHE A 149 -12.88 -16.05 -25.63
CA PHE A 149 -13.13 -15.92 -24.19
C PHE A 149 -12.09 -16.68 -23.36
N THR A 150 -11.78 -17.93 -23.76
CA THR A 150 -10.76 -18.75 -23.09
C THR A 150 -9.38 -18.11 -23.23
N ALA A 151 -9.03 -17.59 -24.40
CA ALA A 151 -7.76 -16.89 -24.62
C ALA A 151 -7.64 -15.62 -23.75
N LEU A 152 -8.71 -14.83 -23.61
CA LEU A 152 -8.74 -13.65 -22.74
C LEU A 152 -8.58 -14.03 -21.26
N MET A 153 -9.25 -15.09 -20.80
CA MET A 153 -9.06 -15.60 -19.44
C MET A 153 -7.61 -16.04 -19.17
N ILE A 154 -6.99 -16.75 -20.11
CA ILE A 154 -5.58 -17.16 -20.00
C ILE A 154 -4.67 -15.92 -19.99
N GLY A 155 -4.93 -14.94 -20.85
CA GLY A 155 -4.21 -13.67 -20.87
C GLY A 155 -4.32 -12.92 -19.54
N LEU A 156 -5.51 -12.86 -18.95
CA LEU A 156 -5.74 -12.26 -17.64
C LEU A 156 -5.02 -13.02 -16.52
N ALA A 157 -4.99 -14.37 -16.57
CA ALA A 157 -4.23 -15.19 -15.63
C ALA A 157 -2.72 -14.95 -15.73
N ILE A 158 -2.19 -14.81 -16.96
CA ILE A 158 -0.78 -14.45 -17.18
C ILE A 158 -0.49 -13.07 -16.59
N LEU A 159 -1.36 -12.08 -16.81
CA LEU A 159 -1.20 -10.74 -16.23
C LEU A 159 -1.21 -10.80 -14.69
N ALA A 160 -2.07 -11.62 -14.09
CA ALA A 160 -2.07 -11.85 -12.65
C ALA A 160 -0.72 -12.40 -12.16
N VAL A 161 -0.15 -13.40 -12.85
CA VAL A 161 1.19 -13.92 -12.54
C VAL A 161 2.26 -12.84 -12.68
N VAL A 162 2.22 -12.03 -13.73
CA VAL A 162 3.16 -10.92 -13.94
C VAL A 162 3.05 -9.88 -12.81
N ILE A 163 1.83 -9.62 -12.30
CA ILE A 163 1.60 -8.77 -11.13
C ILE A 163 2.16 -9.41 -9.86
N ILE A 164 1.95 -10.70 -9.62
CA ILE A 164 2.52 -11.45 -8.47
C ILE A 164 4.05 -11.36 -8.48
N LEU A 165 4.66 -11.49 -9.65
CA LEU A 165 6.12 -11.37 -9.81
C LEU A 165 6.61 -9.92 -9.72
N GLY A 166 5.75 -8.96 -10.06
CA GLY A 166 6.05 -7.53 -9.94
C GLY A 166 6.98 -7.07 -11.04
N TRP A 167 6.66 -7.46 -12.27
CA TRP A 167 7.38 -7.08 -13.48
C TRP A 167 6.64 -5.99 -14.22
N ARG A 168 7.29 -4.84 -14.44
CA ARG A 168 6.75 -3.67 -15.14
C ARG A 168 5.35 -3.26 -14.66
N THR A 169 5.09 -3.32 -13.35
CA THR A 169 3.71 -3.19 -12.83
C THR A 169 3.05 -1.85 -13.16
N ARG A 170 3.81 -0.76 -13.33
CA ARG A 170 3.24 0.54 -13.74
C ARG A 170 2.51 0.50 -15.09
N ILE A 171 2.90 -0.42 -15.98
CA ILE A 171 2.25 -0.61 -17.28
C ILE A 171 1.22 -1.75 -17.19
N ILE A 172 1.58 -2.83 -16.50
CA ILE A 172 0.75 -4.05 -16.42
C ILE A 172 -0.49 -3.84 -15.54
N LEU A 173 -0.39 -3.07 -14.46
CA LEU A 173 -1.48 -2.91 -13.49
C LEU A 173 -2.71 -2.19 -14.07
N PRO A 174 -2.60 -1.09 -14.85
CA PRO A 174 -3.73 -0.52 -15.56
C PRO A 174 -4.40 -1.50 -16.54
N ILE A 175 -3.61 -2.25 -17.32
CA ILE A 175 -4.12 -3.24 -18.28
C ILE A 175 -4.87 -4.34 -17.54
N TYR A 176 -4.28 -4.85 -16.47
CA TYR A 176 -4.91 -5.85 -15.62
C TYR A 176 -6.20 -5.34 -14.99
N LEU A 177 -6.23 -4.11 -14.45
CA LEU A 177 -7.43 -3.51 -13.89
C LEU A 177 -8.56 -3.48 -14.93
N VAL A 178 -8.28 -3.00 -16.14
CA VAL A 178 -9.29 -2.91 -17.21
C VAL A 178 -9.84 -4.29 -17.56
N LEU A 179 -8.96 -5.27 -17.75
CA LEU A 179 -9.37 -6.64 -18.08
C LEU A 179 -10.06 -7.35 -16.92
N TRP A 180 -9.64 -7.10 -15.68
CA TRP A 180 -10.25 -7.63 -14.47
C TRP A 180 -11.68 -7.14 -14.32
N VAL A 181 -11.89 -5.81 -14.41
CA VAL A 181 -13.23 -5.21 -14.33
C VAL A 181 -14.10 -5.73 -15.47
N SER A 182 -13.56 -5.82 -16.68
CA SER A 182 -14.28 -6.37 -17.82
C SER A 182 -14.73 -7.82 -17.60
N PHE A 183 -13.91 -8.64 -16.94
CA PHE A 183 -14.24 -10.04 -16.65
C PHE A 183 -15.27 -10.20 -15.53
N ILE A 184 -15.07 -9.51 -14.39
CA ILE A 184 -15.88 -9.74 -13.18
C ILE A 184 -17.30 -9.17 -13.32
N GLU A 185 -17.47 -8.07 -14.05
CA GLU A 185 -18.77 -7.41 -14.29
C GLU A 185 -19.64 -8.13 -15.33
N LEU A 186 -19.18 -9.29 -15.82
CA LEU A 186 -19.91 -10.10 -16.78
C LEU A 186 -21.01 -10.94 -16.13
N ASN A 187 -20.82 -11.32 -14.86
CA ASN A 187 -21.80 -12.04 -14.07
C ASN A 187 -21.79 -11.52 -12.64
N ASP A 188 -22.62 -10.51 -12.39
CA ASP A 188 -22.80 -9.88 -11.09
C ASP A 188 -23.37 -10.88 -10.08
N SER A 189 -24.25 -11.79 -10.52
CA SER A 189 -24.83 -12.82 -9.66
C SER A 189 -23.81 -13.81 -9.09
N ALA A 190 -22.68 -14.02 -9.78
CA ALA A 190 -21.59 -14.90 -9.33
C ALA A 190 -20.54 -14.17 -8.47
N GLY A 191 -20.56 -12.83 -8.46
CA GLY A 191 -19.61 -12.01 -7.73
C GLY A 191 -19.96 -11.84 -6.25
N ASP A 192 -19.01 -11.32 -5.49
CA ASP A 192 -19.22 -10.89 -4.11
C ASP A 192 -18.69 -9.46 -3.86
N GLN A 193 -18.94 -8.91 -2.67
CA GLN A 193 -18.52 -7.54 -2.36
C GLN A 193 -17.00 -7.34 -2.31
N GLY A 194 -16.24 -8.44 -2.29
CA GLY A 194 -14.80 -8.47 -2.41
C GLY A 194 -14.34 -8.07 -3.80
N ASP A 195 -15.11 -8.35 -4.85
CA ASP A 195 -14.79 -7.91 -6.22
C ASP A 195 -14.86 -6.39 -6.35
N ASN A 196 -15.88 -5.79 -5.73
CA ASN A 196 -16.02 -4.33 -5.62
C ASN A 196 -14.85 -3.72 -4.86
N ALA A 197 -14.50 -4.28 -3.71
CA ALA A 197 -13.34 -3.85 -2.92
C ALA A 197 -12.03 -4.02 -3.71
N TYR A 198 -11.87 -5.14 -4.40
CA TYR A 198 -10.70 -5.48 -5.21
C TYR A 198 -10.45 -4.41 -6.28
N ARG A 199 -11.50 -4.02 -7.02
CA ARG A 199 -11.43 -2.93 -8.01
C ARG A 199 -11.02 -1.60 -7.38
N MET A 200 -11.65 -1.21 -6.26
CA MET A 200 -11.33 0.05 -5.58
C MET A 200 -9.88 0.11 -5.11
N PHE A 201 -9.37 -1.01 -4.58
CA PHE A 201 -7.98 -1.11 -4.13
C PHE A 201 -7.01 -1.09 -5.32
N LEU A 202 -7.31 -1.79 -6.41
CA LEU A 202 -6.48 -1.73 -7.62
C LEU A 202 -6.35 -0.30 -8.16
N ILE A 203 -7.44 0.47 -8.18
CA ILE A 203 -7.43 1.88 -8.61
C ILE A 203 -6.47 2.68 -7.73
N ALA A 204 -6.57 2.56 -6.40
CA ALA A 204 -5.64 3.25 -5.51
C ALA A 204 -4.19 2.77 -5.71
N MET A 205 -3.98 1.48 -5.97
CA MET A 205 -2.66 0.90 -6.23
C MET A 205 -2.02 1.38 -7.53
N LEU A 206 -2.77 1.92 -8.50
CA LEU A 206 -2.19 2.57 -9.69
C LEU A 206 -1.25 3.72 -9.32
N PHE A 207 -1.53 4.38 -8.19
CA PHE A 207 -0.75 5.51 -7.68
C PHE A 207 0.32 5.08 -6.66
N ALA A 208 0.32 3.83 -6.22
CA ALA A 208 1.23 3.29 -5.21
C ALA A 208 2.45 2.59 -5.85
N ASP A 209 3.63 2.71 -5.21
CA ASP A 209 4.82 1.98 -5.66
C ASP A 209 4.89 0.58 -5.03
N THR A 210 4.14 -0.34 -5.63
CA THR A 210 4.02 -1.75 -5.21
C THR A 210 5.26 -2.61 -5.51
N THR A 211 6.28 -2.02 -6.15
CA THR A 211 7.44 -2.75 -6.68
C THR A 211 8.73 -2.51 -5.91
N ARG A 212 8.72 -1.73 -4.83
CA ARG A 212 9.96 -1.44 -4.08
C ARG A 212 10.55 -2.66 -3.38
N ARG A 213 9.69 -3.59 -2.95
CA ARG A 213 10.06 -4.81 -2.22
C ARG A 213 9.45 -6.02 -2.91
N TRP A 214 10.13 -7.17 -2.78
CA TRP A 214 9.68 -8.49 -3.27
C TRP A 214 9.13 -8.54 -4.70
N SER A 215 9.79 -7.82 -5.62
CA SER A 215 9.41 -7.75 -7.03
C SER A 215 10.60 -8.02 -7.95
N LEU A 216 10.34 -8.45 -9.18
CA LEU A 216 11.36 -8.54 -10.23
C LEU A 216 11.89 -7.16 -10.62
N ASP A 217 11.05 -6.12 -10.61
CA ASP A 217 11.47 -4.74 -10.87
C ASP A 217 12.48 -4.21 -9.82
N ALA A 218 12.32 -4.56 -8.54
CA ALA A 218 13.30 -4.24 -7.50
C ALA A 218 14.64 -4.95 -7.76
N ARG A 219 14.60 -6.23 -8.16
CA ARG A 219 15.81 -6.99 -8.51
C ARG A 219 16.52 -6.40 -9.72
N ARG A 220 15.76 -6.00 -10.75
CA ARG A 220 16.27 -5.33 -11.96
C ARG A 220 16.92 -3.98 -11.63
N ARG A 221 16.27 -3.15 -10.81
CA ARG A 221 16.83 -1.86 -10.34
C ARG A 221 18.15 -2.07 -9.58
N LYS A 222 18.20 -3.06 -8.69
CA LYS A 222 19.43 -3.38 -7.93
C LYS A 222 20.58 -3.86 -8.83
N ARG A 223 20.29 -4.62 -9.89
CA ARG A 223 21.30 -5.14 -10.83
C ARG A 223 21.82 -4.05 -11.77
N ASN A 224 20.94 -3.14 -12.18
CA ASN A 224 21.31 -2.04 -13.06
C ASN A 224 21.70 -0.83 -12.20
N GLY A 225 22.97 -0.75 -11.78
CA GLY A 225 23.52 0.39 -11.01
C GLY A 225 23.42 1.76 -11.70
N ARG A 226 22.93 1.80 -12.96
CA ARG A 226 22.56 3.01 -13.71
C ARG A 226 21.15 3.52 -13.44
N PHE A 227 20.29 2.77 -12.74
CA PHE A 227 19.06 3.31 -12.16
C PHE A 227 19.47 3.92 -10.81
N PRO A 228 19.72 5.23 -10.74
CA PRO A 228 20.15 5.82 -9.49
C PRO A 228 18.97 5.70 -8.50
N ASP A 229 19.26 5.83 -7.21
CA ASP A 229 18.28 6.05 -6.14
C ASP A 229 17.38 7.31 -6.37
N THR A 230 17.53 7.97 -7.52
CA THR A 230 16.63 8.95 -8.14
C THR A 230 15.48 8.28 -8.89
N ASP A 231 14.64 7.48 -8.21
CA ASP A 231 13.32 7.12 -8.74
C ASP A 231 12.52 8.43 -8.98
N GLY A 232 12.60 9.01 -10.18
CA GLY A 232 11.79 10.17 -10.61
C GLY A 232 12.52 11.49 -10.86
N GLY A 233 13.84 11.59 -10.70
CA GLY A 233 14.58 12.84 -10.95
C GLY A 233 13.93 14.05 -10.24
N ARG A 234 13.72 15.16 -10.97
CA ARG A 234 13.03 16.38 -10.48
C ARG A 234 11.61 16.11 -9.93
N PHE A 235 10.96 15.02 -10.34
CA PHE A 235 9.58 14.67 -9.97
C PHE A 235 9.50 13.56 -8.91
N ARG A 236 10.60 13.23 -8.24
CA ARG A 236 10.62 12.21 -7.17
C ARG A 236 9.59 12.51 -6.06
N TRP A 237 9.49 13.77 -5.65
CA TRP A 237 8.55 14.22 -4.62
C TRP A 237 7.09 13.87 -5.01
N ALA A 238 6.73 14.02 -6.30
CA ALA A 238 5.40 13.72 -6.79
C ALA A 238 5.08 12.22 -6.73
N TRP A 239 6.06 11.36 -7.02
CA TRP A 239 5.91 9.90 -6.89
C TRP A 239 5.81 9.44 -5.44
N ILE A 240 6.56 10.07 -4.52
CA ILE A 240 6.46 9.79 -3.08
C ILE A 240 5.09 10.22 -2.58
N MET A 241 4.65 11.41 -2.97
CA MET A 241 3.34 11.95 -2.63
C MET A 241 2.21 11.07 -3.15
N ALA A 242 2.23 10.68 -4.43
CA ALA A 242 1.24 9.78 -5.01
C ALA A 242 1.16 8.45 -4.24
N ASN A 243 2.32 7.87 -3.89
CA ASN A 243 2.36 6.65 -3.09
C ASN A 243 1.75 6.83 -1.69
N ASN A 244 2.13 7.90 -1.00
CA ASN A 244 1.68 8.13 0.37
C ASN A 244 0.19 8.49 0.42
N LEU A 245 -0.30 9.26 -0.55
CA LEU A 245 -1.73 9.52 -0.73
C LEU A 245 -2.50 8.25 -1.07
N ALA A 246 -1.96 7.39 -1.94
CA ALA A 246 -2.57 6.08 -2.23
C ALA A 246 -2.73 5.22 -0.97
N ILE A 247 -1.72 5.21 -0.09
CA ILE A 247 -1.81 4.52 1.22
C ILE A 247 -2.89 5.14 2.10
N VAL A 248 -3.01 6.47 2.14
CA VAL A 248 -4.07 7.16 2.89
C VAL A 248 -5.45 6.79 2.34
N VAL A 249 -5.63 6.77 1.03
CA VAL A 249 -6.88 6.36 0.37
C VAL A 249 -7.21 4.91 0.68
N LEU A 250 -6.25 3.99 0.55
CA LEU A 250 -6.44 2.57 0.91
C LEU A 250 -6.80 2.42 2.39
N ALA A 251 -6.09 3.11 3.28
CA ALA A 251 -6.36 3.05 4.71
C ALA A 251 -7.75 3.59 5.06
N PHE A 252 -8.16 4.70 4.42
CA PHE A 252 -9.50 5.25 4.57
C PHE A 252 -10.57 4.28 4.06
N GLN A 253 -10.40 3.73 2.86
CA GLN A 253 -11.35 2.76 2.29
C GLN A 253 -11.52 1.55 3.20
N VAL A 254 -10.43 0.97 3.72
CA VAL A 254 -10.52 -0.17 4.65
C VAL A 254 -11.22 0.20 5.96
N CYS A 255 -10.83 1.33 6.56
CA CYS A 255 -11.50 1.82 7.77
C CYS A 255 -13.00 2.07 7.53
N ALA A 256 -13.36 2.65 6.37
CA ALA A 256 -14.74 2.90 6.00
C ALA A 256 -15.51 1.59 5.80
N ILE A 257 -14.96 0.62 5.06
CA ILE A 257 -15.56 -0.71 4.84
C ILE A 257 -15.85 -1.40 6.17
N TYR A 258 -14.88 -1.46 7.09
CA TYR A 258 -15.09 -2.11 8.38
C TYR A 258 -16.05 -1.33 9.28
N PHE A 259 -15.88 -0.02 9.40
CA PHE A 259 -16.73 0.78 10.28
C PHE A 259 -18.19 0.81 9.80
N SER A 260 -18.41 1.11 8.52
CA SER A 260 -19.75 1.10 7.92
C SER A 260 -20.36 -0.30 7.91
N GLY A 261 -19.59 -1.34 7.60
CA GLY A 261 -20.05 -2.72 7.65
C GLY A 261 -20.45 -3.14 9.06
N GLY A 262 -19.68 -2.76 10.08
CA GLY A 262 -20.03 -2.97 11.48
C GLY A 262 -21.32 -2.25 11.88
N LEU A 263 -21.48 -0.98 11.50
CA LEU A 263 -22.69 -0.21 11.80
C LEU A 263 -23.93 -0.74 11.07
N TYR A 264 -23.77 -1.13 9.81
CA TYR A 264 -24.83 -1.75 9.02
C TYR A 264 -25.29 -3.07 9.65
N LYS A 265 -24.33 -3.89 10.11
CA LYS A 265 -24.62 -5.11 10.87
C LYS A 265 -25.38 -4.79 12.16
N ALA A 266 -24.95 -3.79 12.94
CA ALA A 266 -25.63 -3.40 14.19
C ALA A 266 -27.11 -3.03 14.00
N GLY A 267 -27.48 -2.51 12.82
CA GLY A 267 -28.87 -2.19 12.47
C GLY A 267 -29.76 -3.38 12.10
N GLY A 268 -29.17 -4.56 11.81
CA GLY A 268 -29.93 -5.73 11.36
C GLY A 268 -30.44 -6.60 12.51
N ALA A 269 -31.70 -7.03 12.43
CA ALA A 269 -32.32 -7.90 13.44
C ALA A 269 -31.49 -9.17 13.78
N PRO A 270 -30.89 -9.90 12.81
CA PRO A 270 -30.05 -11.06 13.14
C PRO A 270 -28.87 -10.75 14.05
N TRP A 271 -28.30 -9.55 13.93
CA TRP A 271 -27.15 -9.12 14.74
C TRP A 271 -27.58 -8.65 16.11
N GLN A 272 -28.70 -7.91 16.20
CA GLN A 272 -29.27 -7.47 17.47
C GLN A 272 -29.63 -8.66 18.36
N HIS A 273 -30.21 -9.70 17.78
CA HIS A 273 -30.58 -10.93 18.48
C HIS A 273 -29.43 -11.96 18.59
N GLY A 274 -28.25 -11.68 18.04
CA GLY A 274 -27.04 -12.49 18.26
C GLY A 274 -26.98 -13.82 17.50
N TYR A 275 -27.82 -14.05 16.49
CA TYR A 275 -27.82 -15.27 15.67
C TYR A 275 -27.30 -15.05 14.25
N ALA A 276 -26.75 -13.87 13.93
CA ALA A 276 -26.33 -13.51 12.58
C ALA A 276 -25.32 -14.48 11.94
N VAL A 277 -24.44 -15.08 12.74
CA VAL A 277 -23.44 -16.04 12.24
C VAL A 277 -24.05 -17.43 12.00
N TYR A 278 -25.13 -17.78 12.70
CA TYR A 278 -25.79 -19.09 12.57
C TYR A 278 -26.42 -19.27 11.18
N ASN A 279 -27.23 -18.29 10.76
CA ASN A 279 -28.06 -18.45 9.55
C ASN A 279 -27.24 -18.76 8.28
N PRO A 280 -26.18 -18.00 7.94
CA PRO A 280 -25.41 -18.27 6.72
C PRO A 280 -24.76 -19.66 6.74
N LEU A 281 -24.24 -20.09 7.89
CA LEU A 281 -23.55 -21.39 8.04
C LEU A 281 -24.48 -22.59 7.86
N GLN A 282 -25.79 -22.39 7.94
CA GLN A 282 -26.83 -23.40 7.74
C GLN A 282 -27.47 -23.34 6.35
N THR A 283 -26.90 -22.57 5.41
CA THR A 283 -27.33 -22.53 4.01
C THR A 283 -26.44 -23.41 3.14
N MET A 284 -27.00 -23.97 2.06
CA MET A 284 -26.22 -24.72 1.06
C MET A 284 -25.16 -23.85 0.35
N GLN A 285 -25.40 -22.53 0.26
CA GLN A 285 -24.52 -21.61 -0.44
C GLN A 285 -23.25 -21.29 0.34
N PHE A 286 -23.35 -21.10 1.66
CA PHE A 286 -22.23 -20.65 2.49
C PHE A 286 -21.76 -21.70 3.49
N GLY A 287 -22.58 -22.67 3.89
CA GLY A 287 -22.22 -23.76 4.80
C GLY A 287 -21.28 -24.79 4.18
N THR A 288 -20.03 -24.39 3.91
CA THR A 288 -19.06 -25.17 3.12
C THR A 288 -18.73 -26.52 3.78
N TRP A 289 -18.71 -26.55 5.11
CA TRP A 289 -18.33 -27.71 5.91
C TRP A 289 -19.41 -27.98 6.97
N PRO A 290 -20.43 -28.81 6.67
CA PRO A 290 -21.57 -29.02 7.59
C PRO A 290 -21.13 -29.39 9.01
N VAL A 291 -20.20 -30.34 9.15
CA VAL A 291 -19.68 -30.78 10.45
C VAL A 291 -19.00 -29.65 11.24
N LEU A 292 -18.25 -28.78 10.55
CA LEU A 292 -17.55 -27.68 11.20
C LEU A 292 -18.51 -26.53 11.53
N SER A 293 -19.48 -26.25 10.65
CA SER A 293 -20.57 -25.31 10.91
C SER A 293 -21.36 -25.73 12.16
N ASP A 294 -21.73 -27.01 12.26
CA ASP A 294 -22.46 -27.54 13.41
C ASP A 294 -21.63 -27.45 14.69
N LEU A 295 -20.34 -27.76 14.64
CA LEU A 295 -19.45 -27.61 15.80
C LEU A 295 -19.34 -26.16 16.28
N VAL A 296 -19.13 -25.21 15.35
CA VAL A 296 -19.02 -23.78 15.67
C VAL A 296 -20.33 -23.21 16.21
N THR A 297 -21.46 -23.76 15.75
CA THR A 297 -22.80 -23.30 16.12
C THR A 297 -23.47 -24.11 17.23
N ALA A 298 -22.86 -25.19 17.70
CA ALA A 298 -23.41 -26.08 18.73
C ALA A 298 -23.70 -25.36 20.05
N TRP A 299 -22.90 -24.34 20.38
CA TRP A 299 -23.05 -23.59 21.63
C TRP A 299 -23.60 -22.18 21.37
N GLY A 300 -24.91 -22.00 21.60
CA GLY A 300 -25.62 -20.73 21.36
C GLY A 300 -24.93 -19.47 21.94
N PRO A 301 -24.43 -19.49 23.20
CA PRO A 301 -23.69 -18.35 23.74
C PRO A 301 -22.44 -17.97 22.94
N MET A 302 -21.74 -18.94 22.34
CA MET A 302 -20.60 -18.65 21.45
C MET A 302 -21.06 -17.96 20.18
N VAL A 303 -22.17 -18.39 19.58
CA VAL A 303 -22.75 -17.76 18.39
C VAL A 303 -23.08 -16.29 18.66
N VAL A 304 -23.67 -16.00 19.82
CA VAL A 304 -23.95 -14.62 20.26
C VAL A 304 -22.65 -13.83 20.43
N ALA A 305 -21.66 -14.42 21.11
CA ALA A 305 -20.36 -13.77 21.34
C ALA A 305 -19.63 -13.44 20.02
N ILE A 306 -19.64 -14.35 19.03
CA ILE A 306 -19.02 -14.11 17.72
C ILE A 306 -19.82 -13.06 16.94
N SER A 307 -21.16 -13.14 16.97
CA SER A 307 -22.03 -12.19 16.26
C SER A 307 -21.80 -10.77 16.76
N TRP A 308 -21.96 -10.52 18.07
CA TRP A 308 -21.72 -9.20 18.65
C TRP A 308 -20.25 -8.79 18.64
N GLY A 309 -19.34 -9.72 18.92
CA GLY A 309 -17.91 -9.49 18.90
C GLY A 309 -17.43 -8.99 17.55
N SER A 310 -17.91 -9.56 16.44
CA SER A 310 -17.54 -9.10 15.11
C SER A 310 -18.03 -7.68 14.81
N VAL A 311 -19.21 -7.28 15.28
CA VAL A 311 -19.76 -5.92 15.11
C VAL A 311 -18.90 -4.93 15.90
N LEU A 312 -18.70 -5.20 17.20
CA LEU A 312 -17.89 -4.34 18.07
C LEU A 312 -16.47 -4.19 17.54
N PHE A 313 -15.87 -5.30 17.09
CA PHE A 313 -14.50 -5.30 16.59
C PHE A 313 -14.36 -4.50 15.29
N GLN A 314 -15.28 -4.67 14.32
CA GLN A 314 -15.30 -3.90 13.08
C GLN A 314 -15.48 -2.39 13.33
N CYS A 315 -16.38 -2.01 14.24
CA CYS A 315 -16.58 -0.61 14.63
C CYS A 315 -15.37 -0.03 15.38
N ALA A 316 -14.70 -0.82 16.22
CA ALA A 316 -13.53 -0.40 16.98
C ALA A 316 -12.25 -0.33 16.13
N PHE A 317 -12.19 -1.08 15.03
CA PHE A 317 -10.98 -1.28 14.23
C PHE A 317 -10.24 0.03 13.89
N PRO A 318 -10.88 1.07 13.31
CA PRO A 318 -10.17 2.30 12.94
C PRO A 318 -9.48 2.97 14.14
N PHE A 319 -10.14 2.95 15.30
CA PHE A 319 -9.63 3.56 16.53
C PHE A 319 -8.49 2.72 17.15
N MET A 320 -8.57 1.40 17.03
CA MET A 320 -7.53 0.49 17.52
C MET A 320 -6.20 0.67 16.77
N LEU A 321 -6.19 1.21 15.56
CA LEU A 321 -4.96 1.43 14.80
C LEU A 321 -4.05 2.52 15.39
N PHE A 322 -4.59 3.45 16.19
CA PHE A 322 -3.82 4.57 16.74
C PHE A 322 -2.79 4.15 17.80
N ASN A 323 -3.10 3.15 18.62
CA ASN A 323 -2.19 2.63 19.63
C ASN A 323 -1.48 1.35 19.14
N ARG A 324 -0.17 1.23 19.45
CA ARG A 324 0.69 0.13 19.00
C ARG A 324 0.22 -1.25 19.45
N TYR A 325 -0.38 -1.37 20.63
CA TYR A 325 -0.82 -2.66 21.18
C TYR A 325 -2.19 -3.07 20.63
N THR A 326 -3.15 -2.15 20.67
CA THR A 326 -4.47 -2.34 20.09
C THR A 326 -4.39 -2.60 18.59
N ARG A 327 -3.41 -2.02 17.88
CA ARG A 327 -3.15 -2.33 16.46
C ARG A 327 -2.80 -3.80 16.24
N ILE A 328 -2.00 -4.41 17.12
CA ILE A 328 -1.66 -5.84 16.98
C ILE A 328 -2.92 -6.69 17.17
N ILE A 329 -3.72 -6.37 18.20
CA ILE A 329 -4.99 -7.04 18.45
C ILE A 329 -5.94 -6.85 17.25
N ALA A 330 -6.03 -5.63 16.70
CA ALA A 330 -6.84 -5.30 15.53
C ALA A 330 -6.45 -6.16 14.32
N LEU A 331 -5.15 -6.26 14.02
CA LEU A 331 -4.66 -7.01 12.86
C LEU A 331 -4.79 -8.52 13.03
N LEU A 332 -4.57 -9.06 14.23
CA LEU A 332 -4.77 -10.49 14.50
C LEU A 332 -6.26 -10.85 14.49
N GLY A 333 -7.11 -10.01 15.07
CA GLY A 333 -8.55 -10.24 15.11
C GLY A 333 -9.19 -10.12 13.73
N ILE A 334 -8.83 -9.12 12.91
CA ILE A 334 -9.38 -8.98 11.55
C ILE A 334 -8.87 -10.10 10.62
N LEU A 335 -7.61 -10.51 10.78
CA LEU A 335 -7.08 -11.68 10.09
C LEU A 335 -7.87 -12.94 10.46
N SER A 336 -8.12 -13.16 11.76
CA SER A 336 -8.90 -14.31 12.24
C SER A 336 -10.34 -14.26 11.72
N PHE A 337 -10.93 -13.07 11.67
CA PHE A 337 -12.27 -12.86 11.12
C PHE A 337 -12.35 -13.24 9.63
N HIS A 338 -11.40 -12.75 8.81
CA HIS A 338 -11.34 -13.10 7.39
C HIS A 338 -11.02 -14.56 7.14
N LEU A 339 -10.13 -15.18 7.94
CA LEU A 339 -9.87 -16.62 7.87
C LEU A 339 -11.11 -17.45 8.24
N GLY A 340 -11.88 -17.00 9.23
CA GLY A 340 -13.16 -17.61 9.60
C GLY A 340 -14.15 -17.59 8.44
N ILE A 341 -14.32 -16.43 7.79
CA ILE A 341 -15.17 -16.31 6.58
C ILE A 341 -14.64 -17.18 5.44
N ALA A 342 -13.33 -17.18 5.19
CA ALA A 342 -12.73 -17.97 4.11
C ALA A 342 -13.00 -19.47 4.28
N LEU A 343 -12.83 -19.97 5.50
CA LEU A 343 -12.96 -21.39 5.81
C LEU A 343 -14.41 -21.82 5.98
N LEU A 344 -15.19 -21.11 6.80
CA LEU A 344 -16.54 -21.52 7.18
C LEU A 344 -17.57 -21.15 6.12
N MET A 345 -17.45 -19.96 5.53
CA MET A 345 -18.43 -19.42 4.57
C MET A 345 -18.06 -19.66 3.11
N GLY A 346 -16.91 -20.28 2.82
CA GLY A 346 -16.51 -20.62 1.46
C GLY A 346 -16.17 -19.41 0.59
N LEU A 347 -15.76 -18.30 1.20
CA LEU A 347 -15.41 -17.05 0.51
C LEU A 347 -13.90 -16.75 0.59
N PRO A 348 -13.02 -17.62 0.07
CA PRO A 348 -11.58 -17.45 0.21
C PRO A 348 -11.05 -16.23 -0.55
N TRP A 349 -11.62 -15.92 -1.72
CA TRP A 349 -11.15 -14.82 -2.57
C TRP A 349 -11.53 -13.44 -2.03
N PHE A 350 -12.75 -13.29 -1.51
CA PHE A 350 -13.16 -12.15 -0.69
C PHE A 350 -12.18 -11.91 0.47
N SER A 351 -11.99 -12.94 1.31
CA SER A 351 -11.16 -12.83 2.49
C SER A 351 -9.71 -12.53 2.16
N LEU A 352 -9.16 -13.14 1.11
CA LEU A 352 -7.79 -12.89 0.68
C LEU A 352 -7.60 -11.46 0.17
N THR A 353 -8.60 -10.87 -0.50
CA THR A 353 -8.61 -9.45 -0.91
C THR A 353 -8.51 -8.53 0.31
N MET A 354 -9.32 -8.79 1.34
CA MET A 354 -9.31 -7.97 2.54
C MET A 354 -8.01 -8.14 3.35
N ILE A 355 -7.51 -9.37 3.49
CA ILE A 355 -6.20 -9.65 4.10
C ILE A 355 -5.07 -8.96 3.32
N ALA A 356 -5.16 -8.91 1.99
CA ALA A 356 -4.18 -8.27 1.14
C ALA A 356 -4.04 -6.78 1.46
N VAL A 357 -5.15 -6.05 1.55
CA VAL A 357 -5.11 -4.62 1.83
C VAL A 357 -4.78 -4.34 3.30
N ASP A 358 -5.20 -5.18 4.24
CA ASP A 358 -4.86 -5.04 5.67
C ASP A 358 -3.34 -5.06 5.93
N ALA A 359 -2.57 -5.68 5.02
CA ALA A 359 -1.11 -5.72 5.09
C ALA A 359 -0.46 -4.34 5.13
N ILE A 360 -1.12 -3.27 4.63
CA ILE A 360 -0.59 -1.90 4.69
C ILE A 360 -0.47 -1.36 6.12
N PHE A 361 -1.25 -1.90 7.06
CA PHE A 361 -1.24 -1.48 8.47
C PHE A 361 -0.14 -2.19 9.28
N ILE A 362 0.44 -3.28 8.75
CA ILE A 362 1.57 -3.98 9.35
C ILE A 362 2.83 -3.12 9.16
N ARG A 363 3.60 -2.95 10.24
CA ARG A 363 4.84 -2.16 10.20
C ARG A 363 5.89 -2.82 9.31
N ASP A 364 6.58 -2.01 8.49
CA ASP A 364 7.71 -2.45 7.67
C ASP A 364 8.81 -3.17 8.48
N ARG A 365 9.01 -2.81 9.76
CA ARG A 365 9.94 -3.50 10.67
C ARG A 365 9.54 -4.95 10.96
N SER A 366 8.23 -5.25 10.99
CA SER A 366 7.75 -6.62 11.20
C SER A 366 8.06 -7.47 9.96
N PHE A 367 7.77 -6.95 8.77
CA PHE A 367 8.11 -7.63 7.52
C PHE A 367 9.62 -7.79 7.31
N SER A 368 10.44 -6.80 7.69
CA SER A 368 11.89 -6.91 7.54
C SER A 368 12.48 -8.00 8.43
N LYS A 369 11.96 -8.19 9.65
CA LYS A 369 12.33 -9.32 10.53
C LYS A 369 11.99 -10.67 9.91
N VAL A 370 10.77 -10.80 9.37
CA VAL A 370 10.34 -12.02 8.66
C VAL A 370 11.24 -12.29 7.46
N ASN A 371 11.56 -11.25 6.68
CA ASN A 371 12.47 -11.36 5.54
C ASN A 371 13.88 -11.79 5.94
N ALA A 372 14.43 -11.22 7.02
CA ALA A 372 15.75 -11.57 7.52
C ALA A 372 15.80 -13.02 8.01
N TRP A 373 14.78 -13.45 8.77
CA TRP A 373 14.63 -14.83 9.22
C TRP A 373 14.52 -15.81 8.04
N ALA A 374 13.67 -15.52 7.05
CA ALA A 374 13.51 -16.36 5.87
C ALA A 374 14.81 -16.47 5.06
N MET A 375 15.51 -15.36 4.86
CA MET A 375 16.80 -15.33 4.15
C MET A 375 17.91 -16.06 4.90
N HIS A 376 17.93 -16.00 6.24
CA HIS A 376 18.85 -16.77 7.06
C HIS A 376 18.63 -18.28 6.87
N ASN A 377 17.39 -18.73 6.95
CA ASN A 377 17.04 -20.15 6.81
C ASN A 377 17.27 -20.68 5.39
N LEU A 378 16.98 -19.88 4.36
CA LEU A 378 17.29 -20.23 2.97
C LEU A 378 18.79 -20.40 2.74
N ARG A 379 19.63 -19.56 3.36
CA ARG A 379 21.08 -19.67 3.27
C ARG A 379 21.60 -20.90 3.99
N SER A 380 21.09 -21.20 5.18
CA SER A 380 21.50 -22.41 5.92
C SER A 380 21.13 -23.69 5.16
N ILE A 381 19.93 -23.77 4.57
CA ILE A 381 19.52 -24.90 3.73
C ILE A 381 20.43 -25.05 2.51
N ARG A 382 20.71 -23.95 1.79
CA ARG A 382 21.60 -23.98 0.62
C ARG A 382 23.02 -24.42 0.96
N GLN A 383 23.55 -23.95 2.09
CA GLN A 383 24.86 -24.38 2.58
C GLN A 383 24.86 -25.86 2.97
N GLY A 384 23.79 -26.36 3.58
CA GLY A 384 23.60 -27.79 3.87
C GLY A 384 23.60 -28.65 2.60
N ILE A 385 22.82 -28.25 1.59
CA ILE A 385 22.78 -28.94 0.29
C ILE A 385 24.15 -28.91 -0.40
N ALA A 386 24.85 -27.77 -0.36
CA ALA A 386 26.18 -27.66 -0.96
C ALA A 386 27.21 -28.56 -0.26
N ARG A 387 27.16 -28.68 1.07
CA ARG A 387 28.00 -29.60 1.85
C ARG A 387 27.68 -31.06 1.53
N ALA A 388 26.40 -31.43 1.44
CA ALA A 388 25.96 -32.78 1.10
C ALA A 388 26.32 -33.20 -0.33
N LYS A 389 26.48 -32.25 -1.26
CA LYS A 389 26.99 -32.52 -2.61
C LYS A 389 28.52 -32.62 -2.69
N ALA A 390 29.23 -32.15 -1.65
CA ALA A 390 30.68 -32.14 -1.60
C ALA A 390 31.26 -33.32 -0.78
N SER A 391 30.43 -33.98 0.03
CA SER A 391 30.66 -35.31 0.63
C SER A 391 30.23 -36.41 -0.35
#